data_AF-A0A7C3W7A8-F1
#
_entry.id   AF-A0A7C3W7A8-F1
#
_cell.length_a   1.000
_cell.length_b   1.000
_cell.length_c   1.000
_cell.angle_alpha   90.00
_cell.angle_beta   90.00
_cell.angle_gamma   90.00
#
_symmetry.space_group_name_H-M   'P 1'
#
loop_
_entity.id
_entity.type
_entity.pdbx_description
1 polymer ?
#
loop_
_entity_poly.entity_id
_entity_poly.type
_entity_poly.pdbx_seq_one_letter_code
_entity_poly.pdbx_strand_id
1 'polypeptide(L)'
;MALAIRQASVDAAMKTRCTPYLLLGWLILSHLAIPAQTSSDLAKGFTSPPAGARPWVYWFWLNGNITREGITADLEAMKRVGIGGVLIMEVDQGAPTGPVAFMGPAWRELFKHVVAEAQ
;
A
#
# COMPACT_ATOMS: atom_id res chain seq x y z
N MET A 1 -55.63 -29.26 22.86
CA MET A 1 -54.45 -28.49 23.31
C MET A 1 -53.13 -29.07 22.80
N ALA A 2 -52.92 -30.39 22.80
CA ALA A 2 -51.67 -31.02 22.35
C ALA A 2 -51.31 -30.81 20.85
N LEU A 3 -52.31 -30.72 19.96
CA LEU A 3 -52.08 -30.56 18.52
C LEU A 3 -51.50 -29.17 18.15
N ALA A 4 -51.94 -28.11 18.84
CA ALA A 4 -51.46 -26.73 18.62
C ALA A 4 -50.01 -26.54 19.08
N ILE A 5 -49.62 -27.19 20.18
CA ILE A 5 -48.23 -27.19 20.70
C ILE A 5 -47.29 -27.92 19.73
N ARG A 6 -47.78 -28.99 19.10
CA ARG A 6 -47.02 -29.76 18.10
C ARG A 6 -46.77 -28.95 16.82
N GLN A 7 -47.77 -28.19 16.35
CA GLN A 7 -47.64 -27.34 15.17
C GLN A 7 -46.66 -26.17 15.41
N ALA A 8 -46.78 -25.47 16.54
CA ALA A 8 -45.88 -24.36 16.89
C ALA A 8 -44.40 -24.80 17.02
N SER A 9 -44.16 -26.02 17.51
CA SER A 9 -42.81 -26.61 17.62
C SER A 9 -42.20 -26.93 16.24
N VAL A 10 -43.01 -27.41 15.29
CA VAL A 10 -42.57 -27.68 13.91
C VAL A 10 -42.26 -26.38 13.17
N ASP A 11 -43.08 -25.34 13.32
CA ASP A 11 -42.89 -24.05 12.67
C ASP A 11 -41.65 -23.30 13.21
N ALA A 12 -41.39 -23.39 14.52
CA ALA A 12 -40.18 -22.84 15.14
C ALA A 12 -38.91 -23.59 14.70
N ALA A 13 -38.97 -24.92 14.59
CA ALA A 13 -37.85 -25.73 14.11
C ALA A 13 -37.55 -25.48 12.62
N MET A 14 -38.58 -25.22 11.80
CA MET A 14 -38.42 -24.89 10.37
C MET A 14 -37.78 -23.50 10.17
N LYS A 15 -38.16 -22.50 10.97
CA LYS A 15 -37.52 -21.17 10.94
C LYS A 15 -36.05 -21.25 11.30
N THR A 16 -35.69 -21.93 12.39
CA THR A 16 -34.30 -22.08 12.87
C THR A 16 -33.41 -22.90 11.93
N ARG A 17 -33.98 -23.85 11.18
CA ARG A 17 -33.26 -24.63 10.17
C ARG A 17 -33.02 -23.86 8.87
N CYS A 18 -33.86 -22.88 8.52
CA CYS A 18 -33.71 -22.07 7.31
C CYS A 18 -32.77 -20.86 7.48
N THR A 19 -32.64 -20.32 8.70
CA THR A 19 -31.77 -19.15 9.00
C THR A 19 -30.30 -19.29 8.57
N PRO A 20 -29.60 -20.42 8.79
CA PRO A 20 -28.20 -20.55 8.36
C PRO A 20 -28.05 -20.54 6.85
N TYR A 21 -29.02 -21.10 6.09
CA TYR A 21 -28.99 -21.08 4.62
C TYR A 21 -29.29 -19.69 4.04
N LEU A 22 -30.12 -18.89 4.72
CA LEU A 22 -30.36 -17.50 4.34
C LEU A 22 -29.13 -16.61 4.62
N LEU A 23 -28.42 -16.84 5.73
CA LEU A 23 -27.16 -16.15 6.05
C LEU A 23 -26.02 -16.57 5.11
N LEU A 24 -25.89 -17.87 4.80
CA LEU A 24 -24.96 -18.37 3.77
C LEU A 24 -25.31 -17.83 2.39
N GLY A 25 -26.60 -17.78 2.03
CA GLY A 25 -27.06 -17.16 0.78
C GLY A 25 -26.73 -15.68 0.70
N TRP A 26 -26.87 -14.94 1.81
CA TRP A 26 -26.53 -13.51 1.87
C TRP A 26 -25.01 -13.26 1.82
N LEU A 27 -24.21 -14.11 2.47
CA LEU A 27 -22.74 -14.10 2.35
C LEU A 27 -22.29 -14.43 0.92
N ILE A 28 -22.87 -15.45 0.28
CA ILE A 28 -22.55 -15.80 -1.12
C ILE A 28 -22.98 -14.67 -2.08
N LEU A 29 -24.13 -14.04 -1.86
CA LEU A 29 -24.62 -12.95 -2.70
C LEU A 29 -23.80 -11.67 -2.54
N SER A 30 -23.24 -11.42 -1.35
CA SER A 30 -22.37 -10.27 -1.09
C SER A 30 -20.95 -10.44 -1.67
N HIS A 31 -20.51 -11.68 -1.96
CA HIS A 31 -19.23 -11.94 -2.65
C HIS A 31 -19.31 -11.87 -4.19
N LEU A 32 -20.50 -11.84 -4.79
CA LEU A 32 -20.67 -11.76 -6.25
C LEU A 32 -20.46 -10.36 -6.84
N ALA A 33 -20.32 -9.33 -6.00
CA ALA A 33 -20.13 -7.94 -6.42
C ALA A 33 -18.65 -7.56 -6.58
N ILE A 34 -17.83 -8.41 -7.20
CA ILE A 34 -16.48 -8.02 -7.62
C ILE A 34 -16.61 -7.36 -9.00
N PRO A 35 -16.34 -6.05 -9.15
CA PRO A 35 -16.30 -5.44 -10.46
C PRO A 35 -15.16 -6.07 -11.28
N ALA A 36 -15.50 -6.74 -12.37
CA ALA A 36 -14.52 -7.23 -13.32
C ALA A 36 -13.87 -6.04 -14.05
N GLN A 37 -12.54 -5.99 -14.09
CA GLN A 37 -11.84 -4.99 -14.90
C GLN A 37 -12.12 -5.25 -16.38
N THR A 38 -12.56 -4.22 -17.11
CA THR A 38 -12.78 -4.36 -18.55
C THR A 38 -11.46 -4.23 -19.31
N SER A 39 -11.41 -4.73 -20.56
CA SER A 39 -10.26 -4.53 -21.45
C SER A 39 -9.94 -3.05 -21.68
N SER A 40 -10.97 -2.19 -21.72
CA SER A 40 -10.83 -0.73 -21.78
C SER A 40 -10.10 -0.18 -20.55
N ASP A 41 -10.40 -0.68 -19.35
CA ASP A 41 -9.78 -0.19 -18.12
C ASP A 41 -8.31 -0.60 -18.03
N LEU A 42 -7.97 -1.81 -18.48
CA LEU A 42 -6.59 -2.26 -18.60
C LEU A 42 -5.80 -1.44 -19.63
N ALA A 43 -6.38 -1.16 -20.80
CA ALA A 43 -5.75 -0.33 -21.82
C ALA A 43 -5.48 1.10 -21.33
N LYS A 44 -6.42 1.68 -20.57
CA LYS A 44 -6.23 2.99 -19.91
C LYS A 44 -5.13 2.94 -18.86
N GLY A 45 -5.13 1.92 -17.99
CA GLY A 45 -4.09 1.73 -16.98
C GLY A 45 -2.71 1.47 -17.57
N PHE A 46 -2.63 0.87 -18.76
CA PHE A 46 -1.36 0.65 -19.46
C PHE A 46 -0.80 1.94 -20.06
N THR A 47 -1.66 2.77 -20.66
CA THR A 47 -1.25 4.06 -21.27
C THR A 47 -1.00 5.15 -20.22
N SER A 48 -1.67 5.08 -19.07
CA SER A 48 -1.46 5.96 -17.92
C SER A 48 -1.34 5.15 -16.63
N PRO A 49 -0.16 4.57 -16.34
CA PRO A 49 0.05 3.73 -15.17
C PRO A 49 -0.30 4.42 -13.84
N PRO A 50 -0.95 3.71 -12.90
CA PRO A 50 -1.22 4.26 -11.58
C PRO A 50 0.08 4.45 -10.80
N ALA A 51 0.04 5.26 -9.74
CA ALA A 51 1.22 5.55 -8.91
C ALA A 51 1.90 4.28 -8.35
N GLY A 52 1.12 3.26 -7.96
CA GLY A 52 1.65 1.98 -7.46
C GLY A 52 2.39 1.13 -8.49
N ALA A 53 2.31 1.47 -9.78
CA ALA A 53 3.06 0.80 -10.85
C ALA A 53 4.41 1.48 -11.16
N ARG A 54 4.70 2.63 -10.54
CA ARG A 54 5.96 3.34 -10.76
C ARG A 54 7.14 2.57 -10.14
N PRO A 55 8.29 2.50 -10.83
CA PRO A 55 9.44 1.78 -10.31
C PRO A 55 10.03 2.50 -9.09
N TRP A 56 10.73 1.73 -8.27
CA TRP A 56 11.52 2.22 -7.15
C TRP A 56 13.01 2.07 -7.46
N VAL A 57 13.84 2.89 -6.82
CA VAL A 57 15.29 2.84 -6.98
C VAL A 57 15.98 2.70 -5.63
N TYR A 58 17.16 2.11 -5.64
CA TYR A 58 18.07 2.31 -4.52
C TYR A 58 18.76 3.67 -4.64
N TRP A 59 18.83 4.38 -3.52
CA TRP A 59 19.52 5.64 -3.42
C TRP A 59 20.62 5.53 -2.36
N PHE A 60 21.85 5.36 -2.83
CA PHE A 60 23.00 5.14 -1.96
C PHE A 60 23.57 6.49 -1.49
N TRP A 61 23.62 6.67 -0.18
CA TRP A 61 24.36 7.75 0.46
C TRP A 61 25.76 7.24 0.76
N LEU A 62 26.74 7.83 0.07
CA LEU A 62 28.12 7.35 0.08
C LEU A 62 28.91 8.00 1.21
N ASN A 63 29.15 7.24 2.27
CA ASN A 63 30.05 7.58 3.38
C ASN A 63 29.82 8.99 3.96
N GLY A 64 28.57 9.38 4.19
CA GLY A 64 28.23 10.70 4.77
C GLY A 64 28.37 11.90 3.82
N ASN A 65 28.56 11.70 2.51
CA ASN A 65 28.60 12.76 1.52
C ASN A 65 27.19 13.15 1.06
N ILE A 66 26.45 13.81 1.96
CA ILE A 66 25.06 14.19 1.74
C ILE A 66 24.82 15.65 2.11
N THR A 67 23.95 16.32 1.35
CA THR A 67 23.57 17.73 1.54
C THR A 67 22.07 17.90 1.39
N ARG A 68 21.51 18.95 1.99
CA ARG A 68 20.08 19.25 1.89
C ARG A 68 19.67 19.55 0.45
N GLU A 69 20.49 20.33 -0.24
CA GLU A 69 20.29 20.76 -1.62
C GLU A 69 20.37 19.57 -2.59
N GLY A 70 21.33 18.67 -2.37
CA GLY A 70 21.46 17.44 -3.14
C GLY A 70 20.26 16.52 -2.97
N ILE A 71 19.76 16.37 -1.74
CA ILE A 71 18.55 15.60 -1.45
C ILE A 71 17.33 16.13 -2.23
N THR A 72 17.08 17.44 -2.18
CA THR A 72 15.96 18.04 -2.92
C THR A 72 16.14 17.85 -4.43
N ALA A 73 17.33 18.12 -4.97
CA ALA A 73 17.61 17.98 -6.39
C ALA A 73 17.41 16.54 -6.89
N ASP A 74 17.85 15.54 -6.12
CA ASP A 74 17.69 14.13 -6.44
C ASP A 74 16.21 13.73 -6.45
N LEU A 75 15.45 14.09 -5.40
CA LEU A 75 14.01 13.77 -5.31
C LEU A 75 13.19 14.46 -6.40
N GLU A 76 13.48 15.72 -6.73
CA GLU A 76 12.87 16.41 -7.86
C GLU A 76 13.18 15.72 -9.18
N ALA A 77 14.43 15.29 -9.39
CA ALA A 77 14.84 14.56 -10.59
C ALA A 77 14.10 13.23 -10.73
N MET A 78 14.03 12.46 -9.64
CA MET A 78 13.28 11.20 -9.57
C MET A 78 11.79 11.40 -9.89
N LYS A 79 11.16 12.44 -9.31
CA LYS A 79 9.76 12.79 -9.58
C LYS A 79 9.52 13.16 -11.04
N ARG A 80 10.40 13.98 -11.64
CA ARG A 80 10.28 14.40 -13.06
C ARG A 80 10.30 13.22 -14.02
N VAL A 81 11.11 12.19 -13.75
CA VAL A 81 11.24 11.01 -14.63
C VAL A 81 10.29 9.87 -14.26
N GLY A 82 9.44 10.05 -13.24
CA GLY A 82 8.39 9.10 -12.89
C GLY A 82 8.81 7.97 -11.94
N ILE A 83 9.91 8.11 -11.21
CA ILE A 83 10.22 7.20 -10.08
C ILE A 83 9.16 7.39 -8.98
N GLY A 84 8.69 6.28 -8.43
CA GLY A 84 7.60 6.25 -7.44
C GLY A 84 8.04 6.06 -6.00
N GLY A 85 9.31 5.72 -5.78
CA GLY A 85 9.83 5.53 -4.43
C GLY A 85 11.33 5.23 -4.41
N VAL A 86 11.90 5.30 -3.21
CA VAL A 86 13.32 5.11 -2.97
C VAL A 86 13.56 4.18 -1.79
N LEU A 87 14.65 3.42 -1.88
CA LEU A 87 15.23 2.68 -0.76
C LEU A 87 16.57 3.33 -0.43
N ILE A 88 16.61 4.06 0.68
CA ILE A 88 17.82 4.77 1.12
C ILE A 88 18.74 3.79 1.81
N MET A 89 20.01 3.80 1.40
CA MET A 89 21.06 2.99 2.03
C MET A 89 22.30 3.84 2.26
N GLU A 90 22.70 3.97 3.52
CA GLU A 90 24.03 4.46 3.86
C GLU A 90 25.03 3.35 3.57
N VAL A 91 26.03 3.63 2.73
CA VAL A 91 27.03 2.62 2.34
C VAL A 91 28.43 3.20 2.37
N ASP A 92 29.39 2.35 2.75
CA ASP A 92 30.81 2.58 2.54
C ASP A 92 31.26 1.79 1.31
N GLN A 93 31.56 2.49 0.22
CA GLN A 93 32.00 1.93 -1.06
C GLN A 93 33.32 2.59 -1.51
N GLY A 94 34.17 2.98 -0.55
CA GLY A 94 35.50 3.56 -0.83
C GLY A 94 35.50 5.04 -1.20
N ALA A 95 34.36 5.73 -1.06
CA ALA A 95 34.31 7.19 -1.16
C ALA A 95 35.00 7.83 0.07
N PRO A 96 35.68 8.99 -0.09
CA PRO A 96 36.20 9.74 1.05
C PRO A 96 35.11 10.01 2.10
N THR A 97 35.46 9.98 3.37
CA THR A 97 34.49 10.24 4.45
C THR A 97 33.98 11.68 4.37
N GLY A 98 32.66 11.81 4.22
CA GLY A 98 31.95 13.07 4.22
C GLY A 98 31.73 13.61 5.64
N PRO A 99 31.24 14.85 5.75
CA PRO A 99 31.10 15.53 7.03
C PRO A 99 29.93 15.02 7.90
N VAL A 100 29.05 14.20 7.35
CA VAL A 100 27.82 13.77 8.01
C VAL A 100 27.94 12.33 8.51
N ALA A 101 28.20 12.17 9.81
CA ALA A 101 28.23 10.85 10.43
C ALA A 101 26.84 10.19 10.44
N PHE A 102 26.76 8.93 10.00
CA PHE A 102 25.54 8.12 10.02
C PHE A 102 24.89 8.12 11.40
N MET A 103 23.55 8.26 11.45
CA MET A 103 22.74 8.39 12.67
C MET A 103 23.07 9.59 13.58
N GLY A 104 24.06 10.40 13.24
CA GLY A 104 24.39 11.65 13.94
C GLY A 104 23.24 12.68 13.87
N PRO A 105 23.30 13.77 14.67
CA PRO A 105 22.27 14.81 14.64
C PRO A 105 22.05 15.39 13.24
N ALA A 106 23.13 15.75 12.52
CA ALA A 106 23.03 16.28 11.16
C ALA A 106 22.39 15.30 10.18
N TRP A 107 22.78 14.02 10.24
CA TRP A 107 22.18 12.97 9.41
C TRP A 107 20.68 12.83 9.65
N ARG A 108 20.26 12.83 10.93
CA ARG A 108 18.84 12.72 11.30
C ARG A 108 18.02 13.92 10.83
N GLU A 109 18.59 15.13 10.84
CA GLU A 109 17.93 16.30 10.27
C GLU A 109 17.81 16.23 8.74
N LEU A 110 18.81 15.68 8.04
CA LEU A 110 18.72 15.42 6.61
C LEU A 110 17.72 14.31 6.28
N PHE A 111 17.64 13.25 7.09
CA PHE A 111 16.64 12.21 6.92
C PHE A 111 15.22 12.73 7.14
N LYS A 112 14.99 13.61 8.13
CA LYS A 112 13.71 14.32 8.28
C LYS A 112 13.38 15.16 7.04
N HIS A 113 14.38 15.82 6.45
CA HIS A 113 14.22 16.58 5.20
C HIS A 113 13.76 15.68 4.05
N VAL A 114 14.38 14.52 3.86
CA VAL A 114 13.92 13.50 2.89
C VAL A 114 12.45 13.16 3.12
N VAL A 115 12.08 12.83 4.35
CA VAL A 115 10.71 12.41 4.69
C VAL A 115 9.70 13.53 4.40
N ALA A 116 10.08 14.80 4.59
CA ALA A 116 9.23 15.95 4.27
C ALA A 116 9.08 16.17 2.75
N GLU A 117 10.17 16.05 1.99
CA GLU A 117 10.18 16.22 0.52
C GLU A 117 9.48 15.08 -0.23
N ALA A 118 9.47 13.88 0.35
CA ALA A 118 8.91 12.67 -0.26
C ALA A 118 7.38 12.50 -0.08
N GLN A 119 6.71 13.47 0.56
CA GLN A 119 5.24 13.46 0.76
C GLN A 119 4.45 13.82 -0.51
#